data_AF-A0A1K2FCX3-F1
#
_entry.id   AF-A0A1K2FCX3-F1
#
_cell.length_a   1.000
_cell.length_b   1.000
_cell.length_c   1.000
_cell.angle_alpha   90.00
_cell.angle_beta   90.00
_cell.angle_gamma   90.00
#
_symmetry.space_group_name_H-M   'P 1'
#
loop_
_entity.id
_entity.type
_entity.pdbx_description
1 polymer ?
#
loop_
_entity_poly.entity_id
_entity_poly.type
_entity_poly.pdbx_seq_one_letter_code
_entity_poly.pdbx_strand_id
1 'polypeptide(L)'
;MYFLYKGAGAPASPPRVARWLKEAGAPQPTEAYRGPDVPAWLKDGLQDVLRSLKRGETQAGSVVTSLPSNVRDALRLARRALSTTWVEAWDEHNMLVQYLVFTCGPLRSATLQATFGVVYAELEEASDPLRMYELLLHETAHHALALKEQFTQFLDNPNAVGTHALRPDPRPLRGVLHAAFVMCRLAEGLGRYLEAHPSGGPLDGCPVRERHAFALKSLCEALTVLDDTAVWTEDGCALRATLGVCLEREGAPA
;
A
#
# COMPACT_ATOMS: atom_id res chain seq x y z
N MET A 1 18.74 -18.69 -5.03
CA MET A 1 17.89 -17.92 -4.10
C MET A 1 18.51 -18.05 -2.72
N TYR A 2 19.17 -17.02 -2.20
CA TYR A 2 19.64 -16.99 -0.82
C TYR A 2 18.49 -16.49 0.06
N PHE A 3 17.88 -17.39 0.81
CA PHE A 3 17.06 -17.01 1.96
C PHE A 3 18.01 -16.50 3.06
N LEU A 4 17.96 -15.21 3.36
CA LEU A 4 18.64 -14.64 4.53
C LEU A 4 17.64 -14.53 5.69
N TYR A 5 17.33 -15.67 6.29
CA TYR A 5 16.97 -15.75 7.70
C TYR A 5 17.78 -16.88 8.33
N LYS A 6 19.06 -16.61 8.61
CA LYS A 6 19.80 -17.39 9.62
C LYS A 6 19.40 -16.81 10.99
N GLY A 7 18.51 -17.49 11.70
CA GLY A 7 18.27 -17.23 13.13
C GLY A 7 16.82 -17.15 13.60
N ALA A 8 15.80 -17.33 12.75
CA ALA A 8 14.43 -17.37 13.22
C ALA A 8 14.18 -18.67 14.00
N GLY A 9 13.95 -18.57 15.31
CA GLY A 9 13.41 -19.67 16.10
C GLY A 9 12.06 -20.14 15.56
N ALA A 10 11.55 -21.25 16.11
CA ALA A 10 10.29 -21.86 15.68
C ALA A 10 9.17 -20.79 15.51
N PRO A 11 8.36 -20.88 14.44
CA PRO A 11 7.32 -19.88 14.16
C PRO A 11 6.38 -19.74 15.36
N ALA A 12 6.08 -18.50 15.75
CA ALA A 12 5.18 -18.24 16.86
C ALA A 12 3.77 -18.73 16.50
N SER A 13 3.11 -19.43 17.43
CA SER A 13 1.74 -19.91 17.21
C SER A 13 0.75 -18.73 17.15
N PRO A 14 -0.35 -18.83 16.39
CA PRO A 14 -1.35 -17.75 16.27
C PRO A 14 -1.88 -17.20 17.62
N PRO A 15 -2.13 -18.03 18.67
CA PRO A 15 -2.54 -17.52 19.99
C PRO A 15 -1.45 -16.71 20.70
N ARG A 16 -0.18 -16.97 20.39
CA ARG A 16 0.96 -16.24 20.93
C ARG A 16 1.10 -14.88 20.23
N VAL A 17 0.91 -14.84 18.91
CA VAL A 17 0.89 -13.59 18.13
C VAL A 17 -0.28 -12.70 18.56
N ALA A 18 -1.48 -13.24 18.72
CA ALA A 18 -2.65 -12.48 19.18
C ALA A 18 -2.45 -11.86 20.57
N ARG A 19 -1.77 -12.58 21.47
CA ARG A 19 -1.41 -12.07 22.80
C ARG A 19 -0.39 -10.93 22.71
N TRP A 20 0.64 -11.07 21.89
CA TRP A 20 1.63 -10.01 21.66
C TRP A 20 0.99 -8.74 21.07
N LEU A 21 0.07 -8.89 20.12
CA LEU A 21 -0.69 -7.77 19.57
C LEU A 21 -1.54 -7.08 20.65
N LYS A 22 -2.11 -7.84 21.58
CA LYS A 22 -2.88 -7.30 22.72
C LYS A 22 -2.00 -6.62 23.77
N GLU A 23 -0.81 -7.18 24.03
CA GLU A 23 0.19 -6.65 24.96
C GLU A 23 0.87 -5.39 24.42
N ALA A 24 1.01 -5.25 23.10
CA ALA A 24 1.53 -4.06 22.43
C ALA A 24 0.63 -2.81 22.60
N GLY A 25 -0.62 -2.99 23.06
CA GLY A 25 -1.59 -1.92 23.22
C GLY A 25 -2.30 -1.54 21.91
N ALA A 26 -3.24 -0.60 21.98
CA ALA A 26 -3.85 -0.04 20.78
C ALA A 26 -2.76 0.60 19.93
N PRO A 27 -2.75 0.38 18.60
CA PRO A 27 -1.77 1.02 17.73
C PRO A 27 -1.82 2.53 17.96
N GLN A 28 -0.67 3.14 18.26
CA GLN A 28 -0.60 4.59 18.28
C GLN A 28 -0.92 5.08 16.86
N PRO A 29 -1.64 6.21 16.71
CA PRO A 29 -1.91 6.74 15.38
C PRO A 29 -0.59 6.91 14.64
N THR A 30 -0.54 6.50 13.38
CA THR A 30 0.65 6.69 12.55
C THR A 30 1.13 8.13 12.68
N GLU A 31 2.40 8.34 12.99
CA GLU A 31 2.94 9.69 13.13
C GLU A 31 3.67 10.12 11.87
N ALA A 32 3.43 11.38 11.46
CA ALA A 32 4.35 11.98 10.52
C ALA A 32 5.68 12.22 11.24
N TYR A 33 6.78 11.75 10.66
CA TYR A 33 8.09 11.94 11.24
C TYR A 33 8.44 13.44 11.34
N ARG A 34 8.81 13.89 12.54
CA ARG A 34 9.14 15.30 12.87
C ARG A 34 10.42 15.46 13.71
N GLY A 35 11.25 14.42 13.78
CA GLY A 35 12.44 14.46 14.61
C GLY A 35 13.43 15.53 14.14
N PRO A 36 14.16 16.19 15.07
CA PRO A 36 15.13 17.23 14.73
C PRO A 36 16.30 16.68 13.90
N ASP A 37 16.67 15.42 14.13
CA ASP A 37 17.71 14.69 13.41
C ASP A 37 17.14 13.45 12.75
N VAL A 38 17.14 13.41 11.41
CA VAL A 38 16.69 12.25 10.63
C VAL A 38 17.66 11.07 10.85
N PRO A 39 17.20 9.94 11.45
CA PRO A 39 18.01 8.76 11.65
C PRO A 39 18.66 8.27 10.35
N ALA A 40 19.88 7.75 10.46
CA ALA A 40 20.62 7.21 9.31
C ALA A 40 19.80 6.16 8.54
N TRP A 41 19.15 5.24 9.26
CA TRP A 41 18.35 4.17 8.64
C TRP A 41 17.16 4.66 7.79
N LEU A 42 16.57 5.83 8.10
CA LEU A 42 15.53 6.44 7.27
C LEU A 42 16.12 7.07 6.00
N LYS A 43 17.32 7.67 6.10
CA LYS A 43 18.03 8.19 4.93
C LYS A 43 18.46 7.04 4.02
N ASP A 44 19.00 5.98 4.60
CA ASP A 44 19.46 4.79 3.89
C ASP A 44 18.31 4.12 3.16
N GLY A 45 17.15 3.96 3.82
CA GLY A 45 15.93 3.46 3.18
C GLY A 45 15.45 4.34 2.03
N LEU A 46 15.44 5.67 2.18
CA LEU A 46 15.13 6.58 1.07
C LEU A 46 16.13 6.40 -0.10
N GLN A 47 17.42 6.26 0.17
CA GLN A 47 18.41 6.01 -0.87
C GLN A 47 18.21 4.64 -1.54
N ASP A 48 17.78 3.61 -0.81
CA ASP A 48 17.39 2.31 -1.39
C ASP A 48 16.21 2.46 -2.36
N VAL A 49 15.18 3.23 -1.98
CA VAL A 49 14.03 3.53 -2.88
C VAL A 49 14.53 4.20 -4.15
N LEU A 50 15.29 5.28 -4.03
CA LEU A 50 15.78 6.06 -5.17
C LEU A 50 16.67 5.22 -6.10
N ARG A 51 17.53 4.36 -5.53
CA ARG A 51 18.34 3.39 -6.30
C ARG A 51 17.46 2.39 -7.05
N SER A 52 16.41 1.86 -6.42
CA SER A 52 15.51 0.88 -7.03
C SER A 52 14.77 1.45 -8.27
N LEU A 53 14.48 2.76 -8.26
CA LEU A 53 13.85 3.46 -9.36
C LEU A 53 14.80 3.76 -10.54
N LYS A 54 16.07 3.37 -10.45
CA LYS A 54 17.13 3.70 -11.43
C LYS A 54 17.25 5.21 -11.70
N ARG A 55 16.76 6.07 -10.80
CA ARG A 55 16.80 7.54 -10.92
C ARG A 55 18.08 8.09 -10.30
N GLY A 56 19.21 7.50 -10.69
CA GLY A 56 20.51 7.66 -10.04
C GLY A 56 20.91 9.12 -9.78
N GLU A 57 21.17 9.42 -8.51
CA GLU A 57 22.40 9.98 -7.94
C GLU A 57 22.24 9.85 -6.43
N THR A 58 23.32 9.53 -5.71
CA THR A 58 23.34 9.58 -4.24
C THR A 58 22.95 11.01 -3.84
N GLN A 59 21.87 11.20 -3.06
CA GLN A 59 21.27 12.50 -2.67
C GLN A 59 20.17 13.11 -3.57
N ALA A 60 19.57 12.38 -4.52
CA ALA A 60 18.45 12.91 -5.32
C ALA A 60 17.17 13.24 -4.52
N GLY A 61 17.13 12.95 -3.22
CA GLY A 61 16.02 13.32 -2.35
C GLY A 61 16.42 13.49 -0.89
N SER A 62 15.59 14.23 -0.15
CA SER A 62 15.80 14.57 1.25
C SER A 62 14.54 14.31 2.07
N VAL A 63 14.72 13.99 3.35
CA VAL A 63 13.61 13.86 4.31
C VAL A 63 13.23 15.25 4.84
N VAL A 64 11.93 15.48 4.93
CA VAL A 64 11.34 16.73 5.39
C VAL A 64 10.96 16.58 6.85
N THR A 65 11.59 17.38 7.72
CA THR A 65 11.35 17.35 9.17
C THR A 65 10.28 18.35 9.62
N SER A 66 10.03 19.39 8.82
CA SER A 66 8.97 20.37 9.04
C SER A 66 7.96 20.32 7.90
N LEU A 67 6.78 19.76 8.16
CA LEU A 67 5.73 19.63 7.15
C LEU A 67 5.14 20.98 6.76
N PRO A 68 5.02 21.30 5.46
CA PRO A 68 4.21 22.42 4.98
C PRO A 68 2.75 22.36 5.45
N SER A 69 2.08 23.51 5.58
CA SER A 69 0.70 23.57 6.08
C SER A 69 -0.29 22.82 5.20
N ASN A 70 -0.19 22.98 3.88
CA ASN A 70 -1.01 22.26 2.90
C ASN A 70 -0.89 20.73 3.04
N VAL A 71 0.33 20.20 3.25
CA VAL A 71 0.54 18.76 3.48
C VAL A 71 -0.07 18.29 4.81
N ARG A 72 0.04 19.11 5.88
CA ARG A 72 -0.62 18.80 7.15
C ARG A 72 -2.14 18.77 7.02
N ASP A 73 -2.71 19.71 6.26
CA ASP A 73 -4.15 19.77 6.01
C ASP A 73 -4.62 18.60 5.15
N ALA A 74 -3.90 18.27 4.08
CA ALA A 74 -4.17 17.08 3.26
C ALA A 74 -4.12 15.79 4.09
N LEU A 75 -3.09 15.63 4.92
CA LEU A 75 -2.99 14.49 5.84
C LEU A 75 -4.16 14.42 6.81
N ARG A 76 -4.56 15.55 7.39
CA ARG A 76 -5.71 15.61 8.31
C ARG A 76 -7.01 15.21 7.61
N LEU A 77 -7.25 15.71 6.40
CA LEU A 77 -8.44 15.40 5.61
C LEU A 77 -8.47 13.94 5.17
N ALA A 78 -7.36 13.41 4.67
CA ALA A 78 -7.22 12.01 4.28
C ALA A 78 -7.43 11.04 5.45
N ARG A 79 -6.83 11.32 6.61
CA ARG A 79 -7.05 10.53 7.84
C ARG A 79 -8.50 10.56 8.28
N ARG A 80 -9.12 11.75 8.26
CA ARG A 80 -10.54 11.90 8.61
C ARG A 80 -11.41 11.10 7.65
N ALA A 81 -11.17 11.18 6.34
CA ALA A 81 -11.84 10.35 5.35
C ALA A 81 -11.71 8.87 5.71
N LEU A 82 -10.48 8.34 5.83
CA LEU A 82 -10.25 6.91 6.08
C LEU A 82 -10.87 6.42 7.39
N SER A 83 -10.64 7.15 8.49
CA SER A 83 -11.15 6.79 9.82
C SER A 83 -12.68 6.79 9.94
N THR A 84 -13.39 7.51 9.06
CA THR A 84 -14.85 7.60 9.10
C THR A 84 -15.55 6.72 8.09
N THR A 85 -14.85 6.28 7.03
CA THR A 85 -15.43 5.48 5.95
C THR A 85 -15.01 4.01 6.00
N TRP A 86 -13.86 3.70 6.59
CA TRP A 86 -13.35 2.34 6.68
C TRP A 86 -12.48 2.14 7.93
N VAL A 87 -13.15 1.93 9.07
CA VAL A 87 -12.51 1.79 10.38
C VAL A 87 -11.49 0.64 10.39
N GLU A 88 -11.80 -0.49 9.75
CA GLU A 88 -10.88 -1.63 9.72
C GLU A 88 -9.59 -1.34 8.94
N ALA A 89 -9.68 -0.61 7.83
CA ALA A 89 -8.47 -0.19 7.09
C ALA A 89 -7.70 0.91 7.84
N TRP A 90 -8.40 1.76 8.60
CA TRP A 90 -7.77 2.72 9.48
C TRP A 90 -6.98 2.05 10.61
N ASP A 91 -7.56 1.03 11.24
CA ASP A 91 -6.89 0.24 12.28
C ASP A 91 -5.71 -0.55 11.70
N GLU A 92 -5.87 -1.16 10.54
CA GLU A 92 -4.77 -1.82 9.81
C GLU A 92 -3.64 -0.84 9.48
N HIS A 93 -3.96 0.36 9.01
CA HIS A 93 -2.96 1.41 8.74
C HIS A 93 -2.16 1.76 9.98
N ASN A 94 -2.82 2.03 11.11
CA ASN A 94 -2.11 2.40 12.35
C ASN A 94 -1.35 1.21 12.96
N MET A 95 -1.76 -0.02 12.68
CA MET A 95 -1.04 -1.22 13.11
C MET A 95 0.21 -1.47 12.27
N LEU A 96 0.12 -1.31 10.96
CA LEU A 96 1.20 -1.66 10.03
C LEU A 96 2.17 -0.50 9.80
N VAL A 97 1.70 0.74 9.86
CA VAL A 97 2.50 1.93 9.55
C VAL A 97 2.85 2.67 10.83
N GLN A 98 4.14 2.73 11.15
CA GLN A 98 4.68 3.46 12.28
C GLN A 98 5.01 4.91 11.90
N TYR A 99 5.58 5.13 10.72
CA TYR A 99 6.04 6.45 10.28
C TYR A 99 5.61 6.80 8.86
N LEU A 100 5.04 8.00 8.71
CA LEU A 100 4.98 8.70 7.42
C LEU A 100 6.18 9.63 7.31
N VAL A 101 7.08 9.34 6.38
CA VAL A 101 8.31 10.09 6.12
C VAL A 101 8.13 10.88 4.85
N PHE A 102 7.94 12.18 5.00
CA PHE A 102 7.78 13.07 3.85
C PHE A 102 9.14 13.43 3.26
N THR A 103 9.19 13.56 1.94
CA THR A 103 10.42 13.68 1.19
C THR A 103 10.28 14.70 0.07
N CYS A 104 11.39 15.34 -0.30
CA CYS A 104 11.55 15.99 -1.59
C CYS A 104 12.38 15.06 -2.47
N GLY A 105 11.99 14.83 -3.73
CA GLY A 105 12.78 14.03 -4.65
C GLY A 105 11.93 13.29 -5.67
N PRO A 106 12.54 12.54 -6.60
CA PRO A 106 11.84 11.96 -7.73
C PRO A 106 11.19 10.62 -7.36
N LEU A 107 10.35 10.60 -6.33
CA LEU A 107 9.46 9.49 -5.98
C LEU A 107 8.02 10.02 -5.86
N ARG A 108 7.02 9.14 -5.77
CA ARG A 108 5.65 9.55 -5.42
C ARG A 108 5.33 9.11 -4.01
N SER A 109 5.44 7.80 -3.83
CA SER A 109 5.45 7.14 -2.54
C SER A 109 6.23 5.83 -2.67
N ALA A 110 6.66 5.30 -1.54
CA ALA A 110 7.30 3.99 -1.51
C ALA A 110 7.24 3.38 -0.12
N THR A 111 7.21 2.06 -0.11
CA THR A 111 7.46 1.21 1.05
C THR A 111 8.58 0.23 0.73
N LEU A 112 9.35 -0.15 1.74
CA LEU A 112 10.43 -1.13 1.62
C LEU A 112 10.32 -2.17 2.71
N GLN A 113 10.65 -3.42 2.38
CA GLN A 113 10.68 -4.51 3.37
C GLN A 113 11.74 -4.28 4.45
N ALA A 114 12.88 -3.67 4.11
CA ALA A 114 13.96 -3.35 5.05
C ALA A 114 13.56 -2.30 6.10
N THR A 115 12.58 -1.46 5.77
CA THR A 115 12.00 -0.46 6.68
C THR A 115 10.50 -0.69 6.81
N PHE A 116 10.09 -1.93 7.06
CA PHE A 116 8.68 -2.28 7.26
C PHE A 116 8.05 -1.35 8.31
N GLY A 117 6.85 -0.85 8.01
CA GLY A 117 6.17 0.17 8.80
C GLY A 117 6.60 1.61 8.55
N VAL A 118 7.51 1.86 7.62
CA VAL A 118 7.77 3.20 7.09
C VAL A 118 7.13 3.36 5.71
N VAL A 119 6.49 4.51 5.51
CA VAL A 119 6.01 4.98 4.21
C VAL A 119 6.75 6.26 3.85
N TYR A 120 7.46 6.25 2.73
CA TYR A 120 8.03 7.45 2.13
C TYR A 120 6.99 8.10 1.21
N ALA A 121 6.77 9.40 1.37
CA ALA A 121 5.80 10.17 0.58
C ALA A 121 6.46 11.42 0.02
N GLU A 122 6.28 11.71 -1.26
CA GLU A 122 6.75 12.96 -1.86
C GLU A 122 5.78 14.10 -1.50
N LEU A 123 6.31 15.28 -1.18
CA LEU A 123 5.54 16.42 -0.65
C LEU A 123 4.49 16.96 -1.61
N GLU A 124 4.81 17.12 -2.89
CA GLU A 124 3.92 17.68 -3.90
C GLU A 124 2.70 16.76 -4.08
N GLU A 125 2.93 15.46 -4.27
CA GLU A 125 1.86 14.45 -4.35
C GLU A 125 1.06 14.39 -3.04
N ALA A 126 1.73 14.47 -1.89
CA ALA A 126 1.10 14.48 -0.57
C ALA A 126 0.32 15.76 -0.23
N SER A 127 0.46 16.83 -1.02
CA SER A 127 -0.23 18.09 -0.76
C SER A 127 -1.69 18.09 -1.20
N ASP A 128 -2.10 17.12 -2.02
CA ASP A 128 -3.49 16.91 -2.42
C ASP A 128 -4.17 15.90 -1.46
N PRO A 129 -5.34 16.23 -0.87
CA PRO A 129 -6.03 15.34 0.07
C PRO A 129 -6.41 13.97 -0.50
N LEU A 130 -6.82 13.91 -1.78
CA LEU A 130 -7.19 12.64 -2.42
C LEU A 130 -5.95 11.80 -2.70
N ARG A 131 -4.86 12.39 -3.18
CA ARG A 131 -3.57 11.70 -3.35
C ARG A 131 -3.02 11.19 -2.04
N MET A 132 -3.11 11.98 -0.98
CA MET A 132 -2.76 11.53 0.37
C MET A 132 -3.63 10.35 0.81
N TYR A 133 -4.95 10.41 0.60
CA TYR A 133 -5.86 9.30 0.91
C TYR A 133 -5.49 8.03 0.16
N GLU A 134 -5.26 8.14 -1.16
CA GLU A 134 -4.79 7.03 -1.98
C GLU A 134 -3.46 6.49 -1.48
N LEU A 135 -2.51 7.35 -1.11
CA LEU A 135 -1.21 6.95 -0.58
C LEU A 135 -1.34 6.14 0.71
N LEU A 136 -2.17 6.58 1.67
CA LEU A 136 -2.40 5.84 2.91
C LEU A 136 -2.89 4.43 2.62
N LEU A 137 -3.88 4.28 1.72
CA LEU A 137 -4.41 2.96 1.34
C LEU A 137 -3.39 2.13 0.56
N HIS A 138 -2.72 2.73 -0.42
CA HIS A 138 -1.78 2.09 -1.32
C HIS A 138 -0.59 1.48 -0.56
N GLU A 139 0.04 2.29 0.28
CA GLU A 139 1.25 1.88 0.99
C GLU A 139 0.93 0.95 2.17
N THR A 140 -0.25 1.10 2.77
CA THR A 140 -0.75 0.10 3.74
C THR A 140 -1.02 -1.23 3.07
N ALA A 141 -1.58 -1.23 1.85
CA ALA A 141 -1.82 -2.45 1.09
C ALA A 141 -0.50 -3.18 0.74
N HIS A 142 0.57 -2.44 0.43
CA HIS A 142 1.91 -3.02 0.26
C HIS A 142 2.40 -3.72 1.53
N HIS A 143 2.35 -3.05 2.69
CA HIS A 143 2.73 -3.68 3.96
C HIS A 143 1.85 -4.89 4.31
N ALA A 144 0.54 -4.78 4.10
CA ALA A 144 -0.41 -5.85 4.39
C ALA A 144 -0.15 -7.10 3.53
N LEU A 145 0.07 -6.92 2.22
CA LEU A 145 0.39 -8.04 1.35
C LEU A 145 1.75 -8.64 1.67
N ALA A 146 2.78 -7.80 1.86
CA ALA A 146 4.11 -8.27 2.23
C ALA A 146 4.13 -9.08 3.54
N LEU A 147 3.31 -8.68 4.52
CA LEU A 147 3.12 -9.41 5.77
C LEU A 147 2.41 -10.76 5.53
N LYS A 148 1.33 -10.78 4.75
CA LYS A 148 0.63 -12.03 4.40
C LYS A 148 1.56 -13.02 3.70
N GLU A 149 2.39 -12.52 2.78
CA GLU A 149 3.39 -13.32 2.05
C GLU A 149 4.52 -13.86 2.96
N GLN A 150 4.63 -13.44 4.22
CA GLN A 150 5.52 -14.09 5.20
C GLN A 150 4.96 -15.42 5.71
N PHE A 151 3.65 -15.63 5.61
CA PHE A 151 2.96 -16.79 6.18
C PHE A 151 2.42 -17.75 5.11
N THR A 152 2.24 -17.26 3.89
CA THR A 152 1.73 -18.08 2.78
C THR A 152 2.34 -17.66 1.44
N GLN A 153 2.24 -18.57 0.48
CA GLN A 153 2.54 -18.32 -0.93
C GLN A 153 1.21 -18.35 -1.69
N PHE A 154 0.89 -17.29 -2.42
CA PHE A 154 -0.35 -17.20 -3.20
C PHE A 154 -0.26 -17.81 -4.60
N LEU A 155 0.94 -17.83 -5.19
CA LEU A 155 1.19 -18.33 -6.54
C LEU A 155 2.31 -19.37 -6.51
N ASP A 156 2.16 -20.49 -7.23
CA ASP A 156 3.22 -21.48 -7.45
C ASP A 156 4.23 -21.04 -8.52
N ASN A 157 3.84 -20.08 -9.36
CA ASN A 157 4.67 -19.54 -10.45
C ASN A 157 4.88 -18.00 -10.35
N PRO A 158 5.27 -17.43 -9.19
CA PRO A 158 5.28 -15.98 -8.97
C PRO A 158 6.29 -15.22 -9.85
N ASN A 159 7.32 -15.91 -10.32
CA ASN A 159 8.35 -15.37 -11.20
C ASN A 159 8.07 -15.62 -12.68
N ALA A 160 7.00 -16.36 -13.02
CA ALA A 160 6.56 -16.46 -14.40
C ALA A 160 6.23 -15.06 -14.91
N VAL A 161 6.55 -14.83 -16.16
CA VAL A 161 6.37 -13.57 -16.83
C VAL A 161 5.25 -13.81 -17.84
N GLY A 162 4.10 -13.16 -17.65
CA GLY A 162 2.98 -13.33 -18.56
C GLY A 162 3.38 -12.89 -19.97
N THR A 163 3.26 -13.80 -20.93
CA THR A 163 3.41 -13.50 -22.36
C THR A 163 2.17 -12.75 -22.83
N HIS A 164 2.07 -11.46 -22.52
CA HIS A 164 0.94 -10.65 -22.96
C HIS A 164 1.25 -10.03 -24.33
N ALA A 165 0.38 -10.24 -25.31
CA ALA A 165 0.52 -9.73 -26.68
C ALA A 165 0.48 -8.18 -26.80
N LEU A 166 0.29 -7.45 -25.70
CA LEU A 166 -0.10 -6.04 -25.67
C LEU A 166 0.79 -5.13 -24.79
N ARG A 167 1.88 -5.63 -24.19
CA ARG A 167 2.87 -4.78 -23.50
C ARG A 167 4.31 -5.13 -23.89
N PRO A 168 5.17 -4.12 -24.15
CA PRO A 168 6.57 -4.34 -24.52
C PRO A 168 7.48 -4.75 -23.35
N ASP A 169 7.06 -4.54 -22.09
CA ASP A 169 7.87 -4.89 -20.91
C ASP A 169 7.08 -5.81 -19.96
N PRO A 170 7.37 -7.11 -19.96
CA PRO A 170 6.54 -8.07 -19.26
C PRO A 170 6.94 -8.13 -17.77
N ARG A 171 5.94 -8.17 -16.88
CA ARG A 171 6.15 -8.16 -15.42
C ARG A 171 6.03 -9.57 -14.85
N PRO A 172 6.82 -9.91 -13.81
CA PRO A 172 6.59 -11.11 -13.02
C PRO A 172 5.17 -11.12 -12.42
N LEU A 173 4.51 -12.28 -12.38
CA LEU A 173 3.13 -12.41 -11.87
C LEU A 173 2.98 -11.92 -10.42
N ARG A 174 4.00 -12.07 -9.57
CA ARG A 174 4.02 -11.47 -8.23
C ARG A 174 3.74 -9.95 -8.25
N GLY A 175 4.25 -9.25 -9.26
CA GLY A 175 4.05 -7.81 -9.42
C GLY A 175 2.64 -7.47 -9.91
N VAL A 176 2.04 -8.35 -10.71
CA VAL A 176 0.64 -8.23 -11.14
C VAL A 176 -0.30 -8.48 -9.97
N LEU A 177 -0.05 -9.51 -9.16
CA LEU A 177 -0.78 -9.78 -7.92
C LEU A 177 -0.70 -8.60 -6.95
N HIS A 178 0.51 -8.05 -6.77
CA HIS A 178 0.71 -6.85 -5.95
C HIS A 178 -0.13 -5.68 -6.43
N ALA A 179 -0.15 -5.41 -7.74
CA ALA A 179 -0.96 -4.36 -8.32
C ALA A 179 -2.46 -4.62 -8.15
N ALA A 180 -2.93 -5.86 -8.36
CA ALA A 180 -4.33 -6.23 -8.15
C ALA A 180 -4.76 -5.98 -6.70
N PHE A 181 -3.96 -6.43 -5.72
CA PHE A 181 -4.25 -6.24 -4.31
C PHE A 181 -4.37 -4.76 -3.94
N VAL A 182 -3.40 -3.94 -4.36
CA VAL A 182 -3.42 -2.49 -4.12
C VAL A 182 -4.62 -1.82 -4.79
N MET A 183 -4.94 -2.17 -6.04
CA MET A 183 -6.08 -1.58 -6.76
C MET A 183 -7.41 -1.98 -6.14
N CYS A 184 -7.54 -3.20 -5.62
CA CYS A 184 -8.70 -3.61 -4.83
C CYS A 184 -8.87 -2.74 -3.57
N ARG A 185 -7.79 -2.51 -2.82
CA ARG A 185 -7.82 -1.66 -1.63
C ARG A 185 -8.18 -0.21 -1.94
N LEU A 186 -7.66 0.33 -3.05
CA LEU A 186 -8.03 1.66 -3.52
C LEU A 186 -9.49 1.73 -3.97
N ALA A 187 -9.95 0.76 -4.75
CA ALA A 187 -11.33 0.68 -5.20
C ALA A 187 -12.29 0.64 -4.00
N GLU A 188 -12.09 -0.29 -3.08
CA GLU A 188 -12.95 -0.41 -1.90
C GLU A 188 -12.92 0.85 -1.02
N GLY A 189 -11.74 1.44 -0.78
CA GLY A 189 -11.64 2.65 0.02
C GLY A 189 -12.33 3.85 -0.62
N LEU A 190 -12.22 4.02 -1.94
CA LEU A 190 -12.88 5.10 -2.66
C LEU A 190 -14.39 4.86 -2.79
N GLY A 191 -14.83 3.61 -3.01
CA GLY A 191 -16.24 3.21 -3.03
C GLY A 191 -16.93 3.51 -1.70
N ARG A 192 -16.38 3.02 -0.59
CA ARG A 192 -16.87 3.31 0.78
C ARG A 192 -16.91 4.81 1.09
N TYR A 193 -15.92 5.56 0.59
CA TYR A 193 -15.94 7.03 0.74
C TYR A 193 -17.15 7.65 0.03
N LEU A 194 -17.39 7.27 -1.23
CA LEU A 194 -18.51 7.77 -2.03
C LEU A 194 -19.87 7.41 -1.44
N GLU A 195 -20.00 6.24 -0.81
CA GLU A 195 -21.21 5.79 -0.12
C GLU A 195 -21.48 6.60 1.15
N ALA A 196 -20.44 6.83 1.97
CA ALA A 196 -20.56 7.55 3.23
C ALA A 196 -20.71 9.08 3.04
N HIS A 197 -20.20 9.60 1.92
CA HIS A 197 -20.17 11.04 1.61
C HIS A 197 -20.77 11.31 0.21
N PRO A 198 -22.08 11.05 0.00
CA PRO A 198 -22.72 11.23 -1.30
C PRO A 198 -22.76 12.71 -1.73
N SER A 199 -22.78 13.61 -0.75
CA SER A 199 -22.65 15.05 -0.91
C SER A 199 -21.98 15.64 0.33
N GLY A 200 -20.82 16.28 0.14
CA GLY A 200 -20.07 16.84 1.26
C GLY A 200 -19.14 15.83 1.93
N GLY A 201 -17.90 16.20 2.25
CA GLY A 201 -16.92 15.31 2.85
C GLY A 201 -15.48 15.84 2.85
N PRO A 202 -14.55 15.17 3.56
CA PRO A 202 -13.16 15.63 3.66
C PRO A 202 -12.40 15.75 2.32
N LEU A 203 -12.84 15.04 1.28
CA LEU A 203 -12.25 15.02 -0.06
C LEU A 203 -13.14 15.72 -1.10
N ASP A 204 -14.04 16.62 -0.67
CA ASP A 204 -14.87 17.40 -1.58
C ASP A 204 -14.04 18.16 -2.62
N GLY A 205 -14.59 18.27 -3.83
CA GLY A 205 -13.92 18.92 -4.95
C GLY A 205 -12.81 18.10 -5.61
N CYS A 206 -12.43 16.95 -5.03
CA CYS A 206 -11.48 16.03 -5.63
C CYS A 206 -12.18 15.05 -6.60
N PRO A 207 -11.50 14.54 -7.63
CA PRO A 207 -12.08 13.63 -8.63
C PRO A 207 -12.24 12.18 -8.13
N VAL A 208 -12.87 11.97 -6.97
CA VAL A 208 -12.96 10.66 -6.29
C VAL A 208 -13.59 9.58 -7.19
N ARG A 209 -14.67 9.92 -7.91
CA ARG A 209 -15.37 8.97 -8.82
C ARG A 209 -14.49 8.50 -9.96
N GLU A 210 -13.69 9.40 -10.54
CA GLU A 210 -12.76 9.07 -11.63
C GLU A 210 -11.65 8.15 -11.13
N ARG A 211 -11.10 8.43 -9.94
CA ARG A 211 -10.08 7.60 -9.30
C ARG A 211 -10.63 6.22 -8.92
N HIS A 212 -11.88 6.15 -8.45
CA HIS A 212 -12.56 4.89 -8.17
C HIS A 212 -12.72 4.04 -9.43
N ALA A 213 -13.23 4.62 -10.52
CA ALA A 213 -13.38 3.94 -11.80
C ALA A 213 -12.03 3.47 -12.36
N PHE A 214 -10.97 4.29 -12.22
CA PHE A 214 -9.62 3.91 -12.60
C PHE A 214 -9.10 2.71 -11.80
N ALA A 215 -9.33 2.67 -10.49
CA ALA A 215 -8.91 1.56 -9.63
C ALA A 215 -9.63 0.25 -10.00
N LEU A 216 -10.95 0.29 -10.21
CA LEU A 216 -11.73 -0.87 -10.65
C LEU A 216 -11.27 -1.41 -12.01
N LYS A 217 -11.08 -0.52 -12.99
CA LYS A 217 -10.56 -0.91 -14.30
C LYS A 217 -9.18 -1.56 -14.18
N SER A 218 -8.29 -0.97 -13.40
CA SER A 218 -6.93 -1.48 -13.20
C SER A 218 -6.93 -2.84 -12.46
N LEU A 219 -7.85 -3.03 -11.52
CA LEU A 219 -8.06 -4.32 -10.85
C LEU A 219 -8.53 -5.38 -11.84
N CYS A 220 -9.56 -5.09 -12.62
CA CYS A 220 -10.09 -5.99 -13.64
C CYS A 220 -8.99 -6.43 -14.63
N GLU A 221 -8.24 -5.47 -15.18
CA GLU A 221 -7.11 -5.77 -16.07
C GLU A 221 -6.03 -6.65 -15.41
N ALA A 222 -5.72 -6.41 -14.12
CA ALA A 222 -4.74 -7.22 -13.41
C ALA A 222 -5.24 -8.64 -13.12
N LEU A 223 -6.52 -8.80 -12.80
CA LEU A 223 -7.14 -10.11 -12.58
C LEU A 223 -7.21 -10.92 -13.89
N THR A 224 -7.56 -10.31 -15.02
CA THR A 224 -7.50 -11.00 -16.33
C THR A 224 -6.12 -11.62 -16.58
N VAL A 225 -5.06 -10.85 -16.36
CA VAL A 225 -3.68 -11.34 -16.55
C VAL A 225 -3.36 -12.52 -15.62
N LEU A 226 -3.81 -12.43 -14.36
CA LEU A 226 -3.58 -13.48 -13.37
C LEU A 226 -4.39 -14.74 -13.67
N ASP A 227 -5.65 -14.60 -14.07
CA ASP A 227 -6.52 -15.74 -14.39
C ASP A 227 -6.00 -16.51 -15.62
N ASP A 228 -5.41 -15.80 -16.60
CA ASP A 228 -4.84 -16.41 -17.79
C ASP A 228 -3.51 -17.14 -17.54
N THR A 229 -2.72 -16.71 -16.54
CA THR A 229 -1.29 -17.10 -16.43
C THR A 229 -0.89 -17.69 -15.08
N ALA A 230 -1.58 -17.35 -13.99
CA ALA A 230 -1.17 -17.69 -12.64
C ALA A 230 -1.58 -19.11 -12.26
N VAL A 231 -0.66 -19.81 -11.61
CA VAL A 231 -0.94 -21.08 -10.94
C VAL A 231 -1.17 -20.75 -9.48
N TRP A 232 -2.44 -20.65 -9.10
CA TRP A 232 -2.85 -20.29 -7.75
C TRP A 232 -2.67 -21.46 -6.77
N THR A 233 -2.18 -21.15 -5.57
CA THR A 233 -2.26 -22.07 -4.42
C THR A 233 -3.68 -22.06 -3.84
N GLU A 234 -3.96 -22.89 -2.83
CA GLU A 234 -5.25 -22.85 -2.10
C GLU A 234 -5.51 -21.47 -1.46
N ASP A 235 -4.53 -20.95 -0.72
CA ASP A 235 -4.60 -19.59 -0.16
C ASP A 235 -4.67 -18.51 -1.27
N GLY A 236 -4.02 -18.77 -2.41
CA GLY A 236 -4.11 -17.95 -3.62
C GLY A 236 -5.52 -17.84 -4.17
N CYS A 237 -6.22 -18.97 -4.31
CA CYS A 237 -7.60 -19.03 -4.75
C CYS A 237 -8.53 -18.26 -3.80
N ALA A 238 -8.32 -18.39 -2.48
CA ALA A 238 -9.09 -17.63 -1.49
C ALA A 238 -8.86 -16.10 -1.61
N LEU A 239 -7.61 -15.69 -1.84
CA LEU A 239 -7.28 -14.29 -2.10
C LEU A 239 -7.95 -13.80 -3.40
N ARG A 240 -7.84 -14.56 -4.50
CA ARG A 240 -8.46 -14.23 -5.79
C ARG A 240 -9.98 -14.11 -5.69
N ALA A 241 -10.64 -14.98 -4.92
CA ALA A 241 -12.08 -14.88 -4.68
C ALA A 241 -12.43 -13.55 -3.98
N THR A 242 -11.65 -13.17 -2.96
CA THR A 242 -11.82 -11.89 -2.26
C THR A 242 -11.64 -10.69 -3.19
N LEU A 243 -10.64 -10.71 -4.07
CA LEU A 243 -10.43 -9.67 -5.08
C LEU A 243 -11.61 -9.58 -6.08
N GLY A 244 -12.19 -10.72 -6.46
CA GLY A 244 -13.35 -10.78 -7.35
C GLY A 244 -14.63 -10.17 -6.76
N VAL A 245 -14.90 -10.43 -5.47
CA VAL A 245 -16.05 -9.85 -4.76
C VAL A 245 -16.02 -8.31 -4.79
N CYS A 246 -14.84 -7.71 -4.76
CA CYS A 246 -14.69 -6.25 -4.89
C CYS A 246 -15.17 -5.74 -6.26
N LEU A 247 -15.00 -6.49 -7.35
CA LEU A 247 -15.52 -6.11 -8.67
C LEU A 247 -17.04 -6.30 -8.75
N GLU A 248 -17.53 -7.43 -8.25
CA GLU A 248 -18.95 -7.79 -8.29
C GLU A 248 -19.82 -6.78 -7.54
N ARG A 249 -19.39 -6.37 -6.33
CA ARG A 249 -20.12 -5.39 -5.51
C ARG A 249 -20.32 -4.06 -6.24
N GLU A 250 -19.35 -3.69 -7.07
CA GLU A 250 -19.32 -2.42 -7.80
C GLU A 250 -19.94 -2.55 -9.21
N GLY A 251 -20.52 -3.70 -9.55
CA GLY A 251 -21.15 -3.96 -10.85
C GLY A 251 -20.18 -4.08 -12.02
N ALA A 252 -18.89 -4.30 -11.75
CA ALA A 252 -17.88 -4.56 -12.77
C ALA A 252 -17.84 -6.05 -13.12
N PRO A 253 -17.54 -6.43 -14.38
CA PRO A 253 -17.35 -7.83 -14.73
C PRO A 253 -16.18 -8.43 -13.94
N ALA A 254 -16.42 -9.59 -13.34
CA ALA A 254 -15.48 -10.34 -12.50
C ALA A 254 -14.54 -11.25 -13.30
#